data_AF-A0A935SX40-F1
#
_entry.id   AF-A0A935SX40-F1
#
_cell.length_a   1.000
_cell.length_b   1.000
_cell.length_c   1.000
_cell.angle_alpha   90.00
_cell.angle_beta   90.00
_cell.angle_gamma   90.00
#
_symmetry.space_group_name_H-M   'P 1'
#
loop_
_entity.id
_entity.type
_entity.pdbx_description
1 polymer ?
#
loop_
_entity_poly.entity_id
_entity_poly.type
_entity_poly.pdbx_seq_one_letter_code
_entity_poly.pdbx_strand_id
1 'polypeptide(L)'
;MTNTLSAAAGALLYASRRDWLLPEPATAARLAFGSALAAAAGLVAGIQLLRLTPGSPGFDAGWRPALGQYEPYAGAILGARIGDLPLPIGPVVDADAFLDAFLAGLPLVLEAELRPSSVATAPLFTVHDRDQAEILLVAAQSADLLFEQHTRALDLGLEQPAHRWAGALASELAPTDAALIRIERSASSAWLSIDGRVLGKRTWTPGRVWGLLIPGRIVPAGLEALLDGLTIALLILPCAYYARRTTAVAIGFAGLLVVLPQLGPVSMPRAPEWLGLAAGLGLARLARVVSPRIVVLTSNPRSPDSFDEEPR
;
A
#
# COMPACT_ATOMS: atom_id res chain seq x y z
N MET A 1 29.62 -1.39 -8.99
CA MET A 1 29.89 0.06 -8.84
C MET A 1 28.93 0.77 -7.86
N THR A 2 28.00 0.06 -7.23
CA THR A 2 27.00 0.62 -6.31
C THR A 2 27.55 1.01 -4.93
N ASN A 3 28.70 0.45 -4.51
CA ASN A 3 29.22 0.63 -3.15
C ASN A 3 29.98 1.95 -2.91
N THR A 4 30.63 2.52 -3.94
CA THR A 4 31.36 3.78 -3.80
C THR A 4 30.43 4.98 -3.77
N LEU A 5 29.36 4.96 -4.58
CA LEU A 5 28.31 5.98 -4.57
C LEU A 5 27.56 6.04 -3.23
N SER A 6 27.20 4.89 -2.66
CA SER A 6 26.55 4.85 -1.34
C SER A 6 27.48 5.30 -0.22
N ALA A 7 28.77 4.92 -0.26
CA ALA A 7 29.76 5.41 0.69
C ALA A 7 29.99 6.92 0.60
N ALA A 8 30.11 7.47 -0.61
CA ALA A 8 30.26 8.91 -0.83
C ALA A 8 29.00 9.69 -0.36
N ALA A 9 27.80 9.21 -0.68
CA ALA A 9 26.55 9.80 -0.22
C ALA A 9 26.45 9.77 1.32
N GLY A 10 26.82 8.64 1.94
CA GLY A 10 26.87 8.51 3.39
C GLY A 10 27.87 9.48 4.04
N ALA A 11 29.06 9.63 3.46
CA ALA A 11 30.07 10.57 3.93
C ALA A 11 29.58 12.03 3.82
N LEU A 12 28.94 12.40 2.69
CA LEU A 12 28.37 13.74 2.50
C LEU A 12 27.20 14.03 3.45
N LEU A 13 26.30 13.06 3.68
CA LEU A 13 25.23 13.19 4.67
C LEU A 13 25.79 13.35 6.08
N TYR A 14 26.83 12.59 6.43
CA TYR A 14 27.49 12.71 7.73
C TYR A 14 28.22 14.04 7.90
N ALA A 15 28.90 14.53 6.86
CA ALA A 15 29.58 15.81 6.88
C ALA A 15 28.60 16.99 7.01
N SER A 16 27.45 16.92 6.32
CA SER A 16 26.40 17.94 6.38
C SER A 16 25.43 17.79 7.56
N ARG A 17 25.62 16.80 8.44
CA ARG A 17 24.65 16.46 9.50
C ARG A 17 24.24 17.63 10.39
N ARG A 18 25.14 18.58 10.64
CA ARG A 18 24.86 19.75 11.48
C ARG A 18 23.83 20.66 10.83
N ASP A 19 23.92 20.85 9.52
CA ASP A 19 22.99 21.67 8.75
C ASP A 19 21.62 21.00 8.63
N TRP A 20 21.58 19.66 8.61
CA TRP A 20 20.34 18.90 8.60
C TRP A 20 19.66 18.77 9.97
N LEU A 21 20.44 18.73 11.05
CA LEU A 21 19.90 18.55 12.41
C LEU A 21 19.62 19.88 13.12
N LEU A 22 20.40 20.92 12.83
CA LEU A 22 20.27 22.25 13.45
C LEU A 22 20.32 23.35 12.38
N PRO A 23 19.44 23.33 11.37
CA PRO A 23 19.43 24.35 10.32
C PRO A 23 19.13 25.74 10.89
N GLU A 24 19.72 26.76 10.26
CA GLU A 24 19.31 28.14 10.48
C GLU A 24 17.81 28.33 10.17
N PRO A 25 17.12 29.29 10.80
CA PRO A 25 15.67 29.38 10.69
C PRO A 25 15.10 29.54 9.27
N ALA A 26 15.83 30.24 8.39
CA ALA A 26 15.43 30.38 6.99
C ALA A 26 15.55 29.06 6.23
N THR A 27 16.65 28.33 6.43
CA THR A 27 16.88 27.00 5.87
C THR A 27 15.87 25.99 6.40
N ALA A 28 15.59 26.00 7.71
CA ALA A 28 14.57 25.16 8.34
C ALA A 28 13.19 25.38 7.71
N ALA A 29 12.78 26.63 7.47
CA ALA A 29 11.50 26.92 6.82
C ALA A 29 11.43 26.37 5.39
N ARG A 30 12.51 26.49 4.61
CA ARG A 30 12.61 25.92 3.25
C ARG A 30 12.55 24.39 3.29
N LEU A 31 13.28 23.76 4.20
CA LEU A 31 13.25 22.29 4.38
C LEU A 31 11.87 21.79 4.81
N ALA A 32 11.19 22.50 5.72
CA ALA A 32 9.83 22.16 6.14
C ALA A 32 8.86 22.23 4.97
N PHE A 33 8.91 23.31 4.17
CA PHE A 33 8.06 23.47 3.00
C PHE A 33 8.37 22.42 1.93
N GLY A 34 9.64 22.21 1.60
CA GLY A 34 10.07 21.21 0.63
C GLY A 34 9.65 19.79 1.03
N SER A 35 9.81 19.44 2.32
CA SER A 35 9.37 18.15 2.86
C SER A 35 7.85 17.99 2.77
N ALA A 36 7.09 19.05 3.09
CA ALA A 36 5.63 19.02 3.01
C ALA A 36 5.15 18.84 1.57
N LEU A 37 5.77 19.54 0.62
CA LEU A 37 5.49 19.40 -0.81
C LEU A 37 5.83 17.99 -1.30
N ALA A 38 6.99 17.46 -0.93
CA ALA A 38 7.42 16.11 -1.30
C ALA A 38 6.47 15.03 -0.72
N ALA A 39 6.05 15.18 0.54
CA ALA A 39 5.10 14.27 1.17
C ALA A 39 3.72 14.33 0.49
N ALA A 40 3.24 15.53 0.18
CA ALA A 40 1.98 15.71 -0.54
C ALA A 40 2.04 15.12 -1.96
N ALA A 41 3.11 15.41 -2.70
CA ALA A 41 3.33 14.87 -4.04
C ALA A 41 3.42 13.35 -4.02
N GLY A 42 4.14 12.77 -3.05
CA GLY A 42 4.26 11.31 -2.88
C GLY A 42 2.91 10.65 -2.59
N LEU A 43 2.09 11.22 -1.71
CA LEU A 43 0.73 10.72 -1.45
C LEU A 43 -0.17 10.83 -2.68
N VAL A 44 -0.17 11.98 -3.35
CA VAL A 44 -0.98 12.18 -4.56
C VAL A 44 -0.55 11.20 -5.66
N ALA A 45 0.76 11.08 -5.92
CA ALA A 45 1.29 10.14 -6.90
C ALA A 45 0.93 8.69 -6.54
N GLY A 46 1.15 8.27 -5.29
CA GLY A 46 0.78 6.94 -4.82
C GLY A 46 -0.72 6.65 -5.02
N ILE A 47 -1.59 7.60 -4.71
CA ILE A 47 -3.04 7.47 -4.94
C ILE A 47 -3.38 7.39 -6.43
N GLN A 48 -2.71 8.14 -7.30
CA GLN A 48 -2.90 8.01 -8.75
C GLN A 48 -2.47 6.62 -9.25
N LEU A 49 -1.44 6.02 -8.65
CA LEU A 49 -0.96 4.70 -9.01
C LEU A 49 -1.91 3.57 -8.58
N LEU A 50 -2.77 3.80 -7.59
CA LEU A 50 -3.84 2.88 -7.19
C LEU A 50 -5.04 2.85 -8.15
N ARG A 51 -5.07 3.72 -9.17
CA ARG A 51 -6.15 3.71 -10.16
C ARG A 51 -6.05 2.44 -11.00
N LEU A 52 -7.20 1.88 -11.32
CA LEU A 52 -7.31 0.77 -12.26
C LEU A 52 -6.75 1.19 -13.63
N THR A 53 -5.98 0.30 -14.24
CA THR A 53 -5.58 0.43 -15.65
C THR A 53 -6.49 -0.49 -16.46
N PRO A 54 -7.19 0.02 -17.49
CA PRO A 54 -7.87 -0.85 -18.44
C PRO A 54 -6.81 -1.65 -19.22
N GLY A 55 -6.94 -2.98 -19.22
CA GLY A 55 -6.08 -3.86 -20.01
C GLY A 55 -6.26 -3.68 -21.52
N SER A 56 -5.44 -4.37 -22.29
CA SER A 56 -5.62 -4.48 -23.74
C SER A 56 -6.96 -5.15 -24.07
N PRO A 57 -7.67 -4.75 -25.14
CA PRO A 57 -8.96 -5.35 -25.48
C PRO A 57 -8.87 -6.87 -25.67
N GLY A 58 -9.89 -7.60 -25.24
CA GLY A 58 -9.92 -9.07 -25.24
C GLY A 58 -9.49 -9.62 -23.89
N PHE A 59 -10.33 -10.47 -23.30
CA PHE A 59 -10.12 -11.00 -21.96
C PHE A 59 -10.31 -12.50 -21.94
N ASP A 60 -9.53 -13.18 -21.11
CA ASP A 60 -9.63 -14.62 -20.84
C ASP A 60 -9.88 -14.84 -19.35
N ALA A 61 -10.96 -15.52 -19.00
CA ALA A 61 -11.24 -15.90 -17.62
C ALA A 61 -10.68 -17.30 -17.32
N GLY A 62 -9.95 -17.42 -16.20
CA GLY A 62 -9.37 -18.67 -15.75
C GLY A 62 -10.00 -19.13 -14.45
N TRP A 63 -10.47 -20.38 -14.39
CA TRP A 63 -10.96 -21.01 -13.17
C TRP A 63 -9.88 -21.95 -12.63
N ARG A 64 -9.43 -21.74 -11.39
CA ARG A 64 -8.30 -22.47 -10.77
C ARG A 64 -7.08 -22.56 -11.68
N PRO A 65 -6.60 -21.43 -12.22
CA PRO A 65 -5.51 -21.46 -13.18
C PRO A 65 -4.24 -22.01 -12.53
N ALA A 66 -3.52 -22.87 -13.27
CA ALA A 66 -2.21 -23.36 -12.88
C ALA A 66 -1.14 -22.34 -13.27
N LEU A 67 -1.04 -21.26 -12.50
CA LEU A 67 -0.03 -20.22 -12.66
C LEU A 67 1.24 -20.66 -11.92
N GLY A 68 2.37 -20.82 -12.61
CA GLY A 68 3.55 -21.53 -12.10
C GLY A 68 4.13 -21.03 -10.76
N GLN A 69 3.87 -19.77 -10.38
CA GLN A 69 4.27 -19.20 -9.08
C GLN A 69 3.28 -19.44 -7.93
N TYR A 70 2.14 -20.07 -8.20
CA TYR A 70 1.06 -20.30 -7.24
C TYR A 70 0.79 -21.79 -7.02
N GLU A 71 0.19 -22.10 -5.87
CA GLU A 71 -0.31 -23.45 -5.60
C GLU A 71 -1.65 -23.67 -6.32
N PRO A 72 -1.90 -24.87 -6.88
CA PRO A 72 -3.22 -25.21 -7.39
C PRO A 72 -4.30 -25.17 -6.30
N TYR A 73 -5.43 -24.53 -6.57
CA TYR A 73 -6.54 -24.50 -5.63
C TYR A 73 -7.25 -25.86 -5.56
N ALA A 74 -7.42 -26.40 -4.35
CA ALA A 74 -8.01 -27.72 -4.12
C ALA A 74 -9.54 -27.77 -4.25
N GLY A 75 -10.23 -26.62 -4.19
CA GLY A 75 -11.68 -26.52 -4.39
C GLY A 75 -12.08 -26.54 -5.86
N ALA A 76 -13.31 -26.12 -6.16
CA ALA A 76 -13.86 -26.02 -7.52
C ALA A 76 -14.56 -24.68 -7.74
N ILE A 77 -14.50 -24.14 -8.96
CA ILE A 77 -15.39 -23.06 -9.39
C ILE A 77 -16.48 -23.70 -10.25
N LEU A 78 -17.73 -23.47 -9.88
CA LEU A 78 -18.93 -23.99 -10.53
C LEU A 78 -19.52 -22.94 -11.48
N GLY A 79 -19.35 -21.66 -11.15
CA GLY A 79 -19.80 -20.55 -11.97
C GLY A 79 -19.09 -19.24 -11.60
N ALA A 80 -18.96 -18.35 -12.58
CA ALA A 80 -18.45 -17.01 -12.39
C ALA A 80 -19.23 -16.03 -13.26
N ARG A 81 -19.55 -14.86 -12.72
CA ARG A 81 -20.20 -13.77 -13.46
C ARG A 81 -19.86 -12.41 -12.86
N ILE A 82 -19.95 -11.35 -13.67
CA ILE A 82 -19.90 -9.97 -13.22
C ILE A 82 -21.20 -9.26 -13.57
N GLY A 83 -21.96 -8.83 -12.56
CA GLY A 83 -23.36 -8.50 -12.76
C GLY A 83 -24.09 -9.70 -13.37
N ASP A 84 -24.74 -9.50 -14.53
CA ASP A 84 -25.43 -10.57 -15.27
C ASP A 84 -24.57 -11.20 -16.39
N LEU A 85 -23.34 -10.72 -16.60
CA LEU A 85 -22.45 -11.22 -17.63
C LEU A 85 -21.71 -12.49 -17.15
N PRO A 86 -21.94 -13.66 -17.76
CA PRO A 86 -21.22 -14.88 -17.41
C PRO A 86 -19.75 -14.80 -17.82
N LEU A 87 -18.87 -15.37 -17.00
CA LEU A 87 -17.42 -15.45 -17.21
C LEU A 87 -17.00 -16.92 -17.36
N PRO A 88 -17.15 -17.51 -18.56
CA PRO A 88 -16.78 -18.89 -18.81
C PRO A 88 -15.26 -19.08 -18.75
N ILE A 89 -14.79 -20.32 -18.64
CA ILE A 89 -13.37 -20.63 -18.82
C ILE A 89 -12.95 -20.29 -20.25
N GLY A 90 -11.88 -19.52 -20.41
CA GLY A 90 -11.35 -19.09 -21.69
C GLY A 90 -11.86 -17.69 -22.10
N PRO A 91 -12.00 -17.43 -23.42
CA PRO A 91 -12.32 -16.10 -23.92
C PRO A 91 -13.66 -15.57 -23.42
N VAL A 92 -13.65 -14.35 -22.91
CA VAL A 92 -14.85 -13.59 -22.57
C VAL A 92 -15.49 -13.10 -23.87
N VAL A 93 -16.69 -13.62 -24.15
CA VAL A 93 -17.39 -13.44 -25.44
C VAL A 93 -17.63 -11.97 -25.77
N ASP A 94 -18.03 -11.18 -24.77
CA ASP A 94 -18.30 -9.74 -24.91
C ASP A 94 -17.31 -8.95 -24.05
N ALA A 95 -16.14 -8.69 -24.62
CA ALA A 95 -15.04 -8.01 -23.94
C ALA A 95 -15.40 -6.56 -23.55
N ASP A 96 -16.18 -5.86 -24.38
CA ASP A 96 -16.60 -4.48 -24.11
C ASP A 96 -17.63 -4.47 -22.97
N ALA A 97 -18.63 -5.36 -22.99
CA ALA A 97 -19.58 -5.49 -21.88
C ALA A 97 -18.89 -5.91 -20.57
N PHE A 98 -17.85 -6.75 -20.63
CA PHE A 98 -17.04 -7.06 -19.46
C PHE A 98 -16.31 -5.84 -18.92
N LEU A 99 -15.64 -5.08 -19.79
CA LEU A 99 -14.91 -3.89 -19.37
C LEU A 99 -15.85 -2.85 -18.77
N ASP A 100 -17.01 -2.62 -19.38
CA ASP A 100 -18.04 -1.72 -18.87
C ASP A 100 -18.59 -2.19 -17.52
N ALA A 101 -18.96 -3.47 -17.39
CA ALA A 101 -19.42 -4.07 -16.13
C ALA A 101 -18.36 -3.98 -15.03
N PHE A 102 -17.11 -4.25 -15.38
CA PHE A 102 -15.97 -4.13 -14.49
C PHE A 102 -15.80 -2.69 -14.04
N LEU A 103 -15.60 -1.73 -14.94
CA LEU A 103 -15.38 -0.32 -14.61
C LEU A 103 -16.55 0.29 -13.83
N ALA A 104 -17.80 -0.11 -14.12
CA ALA A 104 -18.99 0.28 -13.37
C ALA A 104 -19.03 -0.28 -11.93
N GLY A 105 -18.15 -1.24 -11.59
CA GLY A 105 -18.09 -1.85 -10.27
C GLY A 105 -19.22 -2.85 -10.01
N LEU A 106 -19.76 -3.47 -11.08
CA LEU A 106 -20.77 -4.52 -10.92
C LEU A 106 -20.19 -5.68 -10.08
N PRO A 107 -21.04 -6.36 -9.28
CA PRO A 107 -20.57 -7.37 -8.36
C PRO A 107 -19.99 -8.57 -9.11
N LEU A 108 -18.79 -9.01 -8.72
CA LEU A 108 -18.25 -10.31 -9.11
C LEU A 108 -18.90 -11.37 -8.22
N VAL A 109 -19.52 -12.36 -8.84
CA VAL A 109 -20.15 -13.48 -8.14
C VAL A 109 -19.49 -14.77 -8.62
N LEU A 110 -18.92 -15.52 -7.68
CA LEU A 110 -18.36 -16.85 -7.89
C LEU A 110 -19.19 -17.85 -7.11
N GLU A 111 -19.60 -18.92 -7.79
CA GLU A 111 -20.15 -20.11 -7.16
C GLU A 111 -19.01 -21.14 -7.08
N ALA A 112 -18.64 -21.57 -5.87
CA ALA A 112 -17.43 -22.33 -5.66
C ALA A 112 -17.54 -23.32 -4.51
N GLU A 113 -16.92 -24.49 -4.65
CA GLU A 113 -16.64 -25.40 -3.53
C GLU A 113 -15.41 -24.89 -2.79
N LEU A 114 -15.61 -24.37 -1.58
CA LEU A 114 -14.53 -23.73 -0.82
C LEU A 114 -13.69 -24.76 -0.06
N ARG A 115 -12.38 -24.71 -0.31
CA ARG A 115 -11.37 -25.42 0.46
C ARG A 115 -10.35 -24.41 1.01
N PRO A 116 -9.90 -24.55 2.27
CA PRO A 116 -8.74 -23.81 2.74
C PRO A 116 -7.53 -24.13 1.86
N SER A 117 -6.70 -23.11 1.59
CA SER A 117 -5.42 -23.30 0.91
C SER A 117 -4.32 -23.61 1.93
N SER A 118 -3.14 -24.01 1.46
CA SER A 118 -1.94 -24.03 2.30
C SER A 118 -1.47 -22.61 2.67
N VAL A 119 -0.24 -22.48 3.15
CA VAL A 119 0.41 -21.17 3.37
C VAL A 119 0.60 -20.39 2.06
N ALA A 120 0.72 -21.09 0.93
CA ALA A 120 0.88 -20.47 -0.38
C ALA A 120 -0.44 -19.91 -0.93
N THR A 121 -0.32 -18.87 -1.77
CA THR A 121 -1.46 -18.29 -2.49
C THR A 121 -1.90 -19.25 -3.59
N ALA A 122 -3.20 -19.52 -3.65
CA ALA A 122 -3.84 -20.39 -4.63
C ALA A 122 -4.96 -19.63 -5.37
N PRO A 123 -4.79 -19.30 -6.66
CA PRO A 123 -5.79 -18.64 -7.48
C PRO A 123 -7.09 -19.44 -7.58
N LEU A 124 -8.22 -18.81 -7.23
CA LEU A 124 -9.57 -19.33 -7.44
C LEU A 124 -10.06 -18.96 -8.83
N PHE A 125 -9.92 -17.67 -9.15
CA PHE A 125 -10.45 -17.07 -10.37
C PHE A 125 -9.53 -15.96 -10.84
N THR A 126 -9.30 -15.88 -12.15
CA THR A 126 -8.50 -14.83 -12.78
C THR A 126 -9.18 -14.30 -14.01
N VAL A 127 -8.87 -13.06 -14.37
CA VAL A 127 -9.11 -12.53 -15.71
C VAL A 127 -7.81 -11.94 -16.19
N HIS A 128 -7.37 -12.38 -17.37
CA HIS A 128 -6.21 -11.81 -18.06
C HIS A 128 -6.69 -11.06 -19.29
N ASP A 129 -5.92 -10.07 -19.73
CA ASP A 129 -6.14 -9.45 -21.03
C ASP A 129 -5.42 -10.21 -22.17
N ARG A 130 -5.53 -9.70 -23.39
CA ARG A 130 -4.87 -10.27 -24.57
C ARG A 130 -3.35 -10.38 -24.43
N ASP A 131 -2.73 -9.43 -23.73
CA ASP A 131 -1.29 -9.40 -23.49
C ASP A 131 -0.89 -10.27 -22.29
N GLN A 132 -1.83 -11.04 -21.75
CA GLN A 132 -1.69 -11.90 -20.58
C GLN A 132 -1.39 -11.12 -19.29
N ALA A 133 -1.73 -9.83 -19.24
CA ALA A 133 -1.68 -9.06 -18.01
C ALA A 133 -2.86 -9.44 -17.11
N GLU A 134 -2.58 -9.69 -15.83
CA GLU A 134 -3.60 -10.06 -14.85
C GLU A 134 -4.46 -8.85 -14.45
N ILE A 135 -5.69 -8.79 -14.99
CA ILE A 135 -6.65 -7.70 -14.73
C ILE A 135 -7.32 -7.86 -13.36
N LEU A 136 -7.55 -9.11 -12.97
CA LEU A 136 -8.30 -9.47 -11.78
C LEU A 136 -7.81 -10.82 -11.26
N LEU A 137 -7.59 -10.90 -9.95
CA LEU A 137 -7.28 -12.14 -9.25
C LEU A 137 -8.12 -12.26 -7.99
N VAL A 138 -8.79 -13.39 -7.84
CA VAL A 138 -9.36 -13.87 -6.58
C VAL A 138 -8.56 -15.08 -6.16
N ALA A 139 -7.97 -15.06 -4.97
CA ALA A 139 -7.12 -16.15 -4.50
C ALA A 139 -7.39 -16.50 -3.03
N ALA A 140 -7.10 -17.75 -2.67
CA ALA A 140 -7.07 -18.22 -1.29
C ALA A 140 -5.63 -18.18 -0.79
N GLN A 141 -5.43 -17.73 0.44
CA GLN A 141 -4.15 -17.85 1.14
C GLN A 141 -4.43 -18.29 2.56
N SER A 142 -4.09 -19.53 2.90
CA SER A 142 -4.50 -20.16 4.17
C SER A 142 -6.03 -20.11 4.35
N ALA A 143 -6.53 -19.40 5.36
CA ALA A 143 -7.95 -19.19 5.62
C ALA A 143 -8.46 -17.84 5.08
N ASP A 144 -7.66 -17.11 4.32
CA ASP A 144 -7.99 -15.75 3.87
C ASP A 144 -8.38 -15.74 2.40
N LEU A 145 -9.27 -14.81 2.04
CA LEU A 145 -9.58 -14.49 0.66
C LEU A 145 -8.84 -13.20 0.26
N LEU A 146 -8.14 -13.25 -0.87
CA LEU A 146 -7.45 -12.13 -1.50
C LEU A 146 -8.20 -11.72 -2.76
N PHE A 147 -8.28 -10.41 -2.99
CA PHE A 147 -8.81 -9.82 -4.21
C PHE A 147 -7.85 -8.74 -4.69
N GLU A 148 -7.30 -8.95 -5.88
CA GLU A 148 -6.30 -8.10 -6.52
C GLU A 148 -6.85 -7.61 -7.86
N GLN A 149 -6.57 -6.34 -8.18
CA GLN A 149 -7.02 -5.70 -9.42
C GLN A 149 -5.87 -4.94 -10.08
N HIS A 150 -5.70 -5.06 -11.39
CA HIS A 150 -4.61 -4.38 -12.10
C HIS A 150 -4.69 -2.88 -11.90
N THR A 151 -3.61 -2.31 -11.36
CA THR A 151 -3.48 -0.87 -11.14
C THR A 151 -2.29 -0.32 -11.92
N ARG A 152 -2.26 1.00 -12.11
CA ARG A 152 -1.13 1.69 -12.75
C ARG A 152 0.21 1.45 -12.08
N ALA A 153 0.21 1.09 -10.80
CA ALA A 153 1.41 0.68 -10.09
C ALA A 153 2.09 -0.52 -10.77
N LEU A 154 1.32 -1.51 -11.20
CA LEU A 154 1.85 -2.72 -11.82
C LEU A 154 2.50 -2.41 -13.17
N ASP A 155 1.93 -1.48 -13.95
CA ASP A 155 2.51 -1.00 -15.23
C ASP A 155 3.90 -0.35 -15.05
N LEU A 156 4.18 0.17 -13.85
CA LEU A 156 5.47 0.74 -13.48
C LEU A 156 6.39 -0.25 -12.76
N GLY A 157 6.00 -1.52 -12.65
CA GLY A 157 6.76 -2.57 -11.96
C GLY A 157 6.74 -2.43 -10.42
N LEU A 158 5.77 -1.70 -9.87
CA LEU A 158 5.53 -1.62 -8.43
C LEU A 158 4.61 -2.77 -7.98
N GLU A 159 4.56 -2.99 -6.67
CA GLU A 159 3.69 -4.02 -6.10
C GLU A 159 2.23 -3.58 -6.14
N GLN A 160 1.35 -4.58 -6.22
CA GLN A 160 -0.09 -4.41 -6.28
C GLN A 160 -0.69 -4.67 -4.90
N PRO A 161 -1.40 -3.70 -4.32
CA PRO A 161 -2.05 -3.93 -3.04
C PRO A 161 -3.30 -4.81 -3.23
N ALA A 162 -3.46 -5.78 -2.33
CA ALA A 162 -4.59 -6.70 -2.30
C ALA A 162 -5.63 -6.31 -1.25
N HIS A 163 -6.91 -6.51 -1.56
CA HIS A 163 -7.96 -6.54 -0.54
C HIS A 163 -7.97 -7.92 0.11
N ARG A 164 -7.65 -7.99 1.41
CA ARG A 164 -7.58 -9.22 2.19
C ARG A 164 -8.71 -9.30 3.21
N TRP A 165 -9.44 -10.41 3.21
CA TRP A 165 -10.40 -10.75 4.26
C TRP A 165 -9.89 -11.93 5.07
N ALA A 166 -9.29 -11.60 6.22
CA ALA A 166 -8.75 -12.59 7.15
C ALA A 166 -9.84 -13.55 7.64
N GLY A 167 -9.59 -14.84 7.56
CA GLY A 167 -10.50 -15.90 8.00
C GLY A 167 -11.73 -16.10 7.12
N ALA A 168 -11.80 -15.50 5.93
CA ALA A 168 -12.95 -15.63 5.04
C ALA A 168 -13.24 -17.07 4.58
N LEU A 169 -12.21 -17.92 4.57
CA LEU A 169 -12.27 -19.33 4.18
C LEU A 169 -12.11 -20.28 5.37
N ALA A 170 -12.25 -19.77 6.60
CA ALA A 170 -12.24 -20.64 7.78
C ALA A 170 -13.37 -21.68 7.69
N SER A 171 -13.13 -22.89 8.20
CA SER A 171 -14.03 -24.05 8.02
C SER A 171 -15.46 -23.85 8.55
N GLU A 172 -15.66 -22.92 9.49
CA GLU A 172 -17.00 -22.55 9.98
C GLU A 172 -17.82 -21.76 8.95
N LEU A 173 -17.15 -21.17 7.96
CA LEU A 173 -17.71 -20.33 6.90
C LEU A 173 -17.69 -20.99 5.53
N ALA A 174 -16.86 -22.02 5.34
CA ALA A 174 -16.77 -22.79 4.11
C ALA A 174 -17.74 -23.98 4.21
N PRO A 175 -18.96 -23.90 3.64
CA PRO A 175 -19.79 -25.08 3.50
C PRO A 175 -19.03 -26.15 2.71
N THR A 176 -19.33 -27.41 2.98
CA THR A 176 -18.78 -28.53 2.20
C THR A 176 -19.34 -28.59 0.78
N ASP A 177 -20.45 -27.88 0.55
CA ASP A 177 -21.14 -27.72 -0.72
C ASP A 177 -20.72 -26.42 -1.45
N ALA A 178 -21.45 -26.09 -2.53
CA ALA A 178 -21.29 -24.84 -3.27
C ALA A 178 -21.59 -23.62 -2.38
N ALA A 179 -20.63 -22.70 -2.31
CA ALA A 179 -20.77 -21.39 -1.68
C ALA A 179 -20.83 -20.28 -2.73
N LEU A 180 -21.61 -19.25 -2.45
CA LEU A 180 -21.72 -18.06 -3.27
C LEU A 180 -20.81 -16.95 -2.72
N ILE A 181 -19.63 -16.77 -3.30
CA ILE A 181 -18.76 -15.64 -3.04
C ILE A 181 -19.24 -14.44 -3.86
N ARG A 182 -19.56 -13.33 -3.21
CA ARG A 182 -19.93 -12.07 -3.86
C ARG A 182 -19.00 -10.95 -3.40
N ILE A 183 -18.29 -10.38 -4.37
CA ILE A 183 -17.38 -9.24 -4.19
C ILE A 183 -18.01 -8.03 -4.88
N GLU A 184 -18.44 -7.05 -4.09
CA GLU A 184 -18.91 -5.77 -4.60
C GLU A 184 -17.79 -4.74 -4.49
N ARG A 185 -17.55 -3.95 -5.54
CA ARG A 185 -16.45 -2.99 -5.53
C ARG A 185 -16.89 -1.60 -5.90
N SER A 186 -16.10 -0.65 -5.44
CA SER A 186 -16.14 0.76 -5.80
C SER A 186 -14.72 1.20 -6.14
N ALA A 187 -14.53 2.46 -6.53
CA ALA A 187 -13.20 2.98 -6.81
C ALA A 187 -12.22 2.80 -5.64
N SER A 188 -12.66 2.93 -4.39
CA SER A 188 -11.78 2.94 -3.21
C SER A 188 -12.02 1.83 -2.20
N SER A 189 -12.95 0.91 -2.48
CA SER A 189 -13.31 -0.13 -1.53
C SER A 189 -13.95 -1.35 -2.17
N ALA A 190 -13.82 -2.48 -1.47
CA ALA A 190 -14.46 -3.74 -1.80
C ALA A 190 -15.21 -4.30 -0.58
N TRP A 191 -16.35 -4.92 -0.83
CA TRP A 191 -17.16 -5.67 0.13
C TRP A 191 -17.15 -7.13 -0.24
N LEU A 192 -17.00 -7.99 0.75
CA LEU A 192 -17.10 -9.43 0.59
C LEU A 192 -18.32 -9.95 1.33
N SER A 193 -19.08 -10.80 0.65
CA SER A 193 -20.09 -11.67 1.26
C SER A 193 -19.93 -13.09 0.77
N ILE A 194 -20.17 -14.06 1.65
CA ILE A 194 -20.18 -15.50 1.34
C ILE A 194 -21.53 -16.03 1.83
N ASP A 195 -22.33 -16.60 0.94
CA ASP A 195 -23.69 -17.11 1.23
C ASP A 195 -24.58 -16.07 1.94
N GLY A 196 -24.49 -14.81 1.49
CA GLY A 196 -25.23 -13.69 2.07
C GLY A 196 -24.68 -13.15 3.40
N ARG A 197 -23.71 -13.82 4.02
CA ARG A 197 -23.02 -13.31 5.22
C ARG A 197 -21.98 -12.27 4.80
N VAL A 198 -22.18 -11.02 5.20
CA VAL A 198 -21.25 -9.92 4.95
C VAL A 198 -20.03 -10.05 5.88
N LEU A 199 -18.85 -10.23 5.29
CA LEU A 199 -17.58 -10.34 6.03
C LEU A 199 -16.89 -8.98 6.24
N GLY A 200 -17.38 -7.93 5.56
CA GLY A 200 -17.04 -6.54 5.83
C GLY A 200 -16.38 -5.81 4.65
N LYS A 201 -16.18 -4.51 4.86
CA LYS A 201 -15.64 -3.56 3.88
C LYS A 201 -14.13 -3.39 4.03
N ARG A 202 -13.38 -3.56 2.95
CA ARG A 202 -11.98 -3.15 2.82
C ARG A 202 -11.90 -1.89 2.00
N THR A 203 -11.15 -0.89 2.46
CA THR A 203 -10.98 0.38 1.75
C THR A 203 -9.51 0.70 1.59
N TRP A 204 -9.15 1.31 0.48
CA TRP A 204 -7.87 2.00 0.34
C TRP A 204 -7.89 3.30 1.13
N THR A 205 -6.83 3.57 1.87
CA THR A 205 -6.64 4.83 2.59
C THR A 205 -5.31 5.45 2.15
N PRO A 206 -5.08 6.76 2.37
CA PRO A 206 -3.81 7.40 2.02
C PRO A 206 -2.56 6.69 2.57
N GLY A 207 -2.65 6.13 3.78
CA GLY A 207 -1.59 5.37 4.41
C GLY A 207 -1.24 4.11 3.64
N ARG A 208 -2.16 3.53 2.85
CA ARG A 208 -1.93 2.28 2.12
C ARG A 208 -0.94 2.38 0.96
N VAL A 209 -0.43 3.57 0.66
CA VAL A 209 0.58 3.80 -0.39
C VAL A 209 1.86 2.98 -0.15
N TRP A 210 2.16 2.54 1.08
CA TRP A 210 3.26 1.59 1.32
C TRP A 210 3.09 0.26 0.57
N GLY A 211 1.84 -0.15 0.27
CA GLY A 211 1.53 -1.38 -0.45
C GLY A 211 2.00 -1.38 -1.90
N LEU A 212 2.46 -0.24 -2.41
CA LEU A 212 3.14 -0.13 -3.70
C LEU A 212 4.59 -0.63 -3.66
N LEU A 213 5.17 -0.72 -2.45
CA LEU A 213 6.58 -1.08 -2.24
C LEU A 213 6.74 -2.47 -1.61
N ILE A 214 5.73 -2.94 -0.89
CA ILE A 214 5.78 -4.20 -0.15
C ILE A 214 4.59 -5.05 -0.60
N PRO A 215 4.81 -6.30 -1.04
CA PRO A 215 3.72 -7.16 -1.47
C PRO A 215 2.70 -7.38 -0.35
N GLY A 216 1.42 -7.13 -0.63
CA GLY A 216 0.34 -7.33 0.36
C GLY A 216 0.27 -8.78 0.88
N ARG A 217 0.61 -9.75 0.02
CA ARG A 217 0.62 -11.20 0.33
C ARG A 217 1.54 -11.62 1.49
N ILE A 218 2.61 -10.85 1.78
CA ILE A 218 3.54 -11.16 2.89
C ILE A 218 3.21 -10.41 4.18
N VAL A 219 2.31 -9.42 4.13
CA VAL A 219 1.96 -8.61 5.29
C VAL A 219 0.75 -9.21 6.01
N PRO A 220 0.86 -9.58 7.30
CA PRO A 220 -0.29 -10.03 8.07
C PRO A 220 -1.33 -8.92 8.19
N ALA A 221 -2.61 -9.27 8.14
CA ALA A 221 -3.71 -8.29 8.18
C ALA A 221 -3.66 -7.34 9.40
N GLY A 222 -3.16 -7.82 10.54
CA GLY A 222 -3.00 -7.00 11.75
C GLY A 222 -1.89 -5.94 11.65
N LEU A 223 -0.87 -6.18 10.82
CA LEU A 223 0.26 -5.27 10.63
C LEU A 223 -0.05 -4.14 9.64
N GLU A 224 -1.02 -4.34 8.74
CA GLU A 224 -1.40 -3.34 7.74
C GLU A 224 -1.81 -2.00 8.37
N ALA A 225 -2.61 -2.03 9.44
CA ALA A 225 -3.04 -0.82 10.14
C ALA A 225 -1.85 -0.05 10.74
N LEU A 226 -0.86 -0.77 11.27
CA LEU A 226 0.37 -0.16 11.79
C LEU A 226 1.18 0.48 10.64
N LEU A 227 1.31 -0.20 9.50
CA LEU A 227 2.02 0.33 8.33
C LEU A 227 1.32 1.54 7.73
N ASP A 228 -0.02 1.55 7.70
CA ASP A 228 -0.80 2.73 7.28
C ASP A 228 -0.47 3.94 8.17
N GLY A 229 -0.46 3.75 9.50
CA GLY A 229 -0.08 4.79 10.46
C GLY A 229 1.39 5.20 10.35
N LEU A 230 2.30 4.23 10.21
CA LEU A 230 3.73 4.48 10.10
C LEU A 230 4.07 5.27 8.84
N THR A 231 3.41 4.98 7.71
CA THR A 231 3.57 5.71 6.46
C THR A 231 3.27 7.20 6.66
N ILE A 232 2.14 7.51 7.30
CA ILE A 232 1.78 8.90 7.62
C ILE A 232 2.76 9.54 8.61
N ALA A 233 3.16 8.79 9.65
CA ALA A 233 4.12 9.26 10.65
C ALA A 233 5.48 9.63 10.02
N LEU A 234 5.99 8.79 9.12
CA LEU A 234 7.27 9.01 8.43
C LEU A 234 7.19 10.19 7.47
N LEU A 235 6.08 10.36 6.75
CA LEU A 235 5.88 11.49 5.83
C LEU A 235 5.78 12.83 6.55
N ILE A 236 5.12 12.88 7.72
CA ILE A 236 4.97 14.12 8.48
C ILE A 236 6.23 14.48 9.28
N LEU A 237 7.01 13.48 9.71
CA LEU A 237 8.17 13.67 10.59
C LEU A 237 9.13 14.77 10.11
N PRO A 238 9.66 14.77 8.87
CA PRO A 238 10.59 15.82 8.43
C PRO A 238 9.93 17.20 8.37
N CYS A 239 8.68 17.28 7.89
CA CYS A 239 7.89 18.50 7.83
C CYS A 239 7.76 19.13 9.23
N ALA A 240 7.37 18.30 10.20
CA ALA A 240 7.15 18.71 11.57
C ALA A 240 8.46 19.05 12.29
N TYR A 241 9.55 18.33 12.00
CA TYR A 241 10.86 18.54 12.59
C TYR A 241 11.41 19.92 12.22
N TYR A 242 11.35 20.28 10.93
CA TYR A 242 11.87 21.55 10.43
C TYR A 242 10.94 22.75 10.68
N ALA A 243 9.63 22.53 10.86
CA ALA A 243 8.69 23.62 11.03
C ALA A 243 8.78 24.30 12.41
N ARG A 244 8.83 25.64 12.42
CA ARG A 244 8.74 26.44 13.66
C ARG A 244 7.44 26.22 14.44
N ARG A 245 6.31 26.03 13.75
CA ARG A 245 4.98 25.83 14.34
C ARG A 245 4.40 24.48 13.92
N THR A 246 4.49 23.48 14.80
CA THR A 246 3.91 22.14 14.56
C THR A 246 2.40 22.15 14.32
N THR A 247 1.68 23.10 14.90
CA THR A 247 0.22 23.24 14.72
C THR A 247 -0.14 23.56 13.27
N ALA A 248 0.62 24.43 12.60
CA ALA A 248 0.39 24.75 11.18
C ALA A 248 0.61 23.52 10.29
N VAL A 249 1.65 22.73 10.59
CA VAL A 249 1.92 21.46 9.89
C VAL A 249 0.80 20.46 10.13
N ALA A 250 0.34 20.33 11.37
CA ALA A 250 -0.77 19.45 11.73
C ALA A 250 -2.05 19.82 10.97
N ILE A 251 -2.42 21.11 10.95
CA ILE A 251 -3.61 21.61 10.24
C ILE A 251 -3.47 21.39 8.73
N GLY A 252 -2.33 21.76 8.14
CA GLY A 252 -2.09 21.60 6.71
C GLY A 252 -2.16 20.15 6.26
N PHE A 253 -1.54 19.25 7.01
CA PHE A 253 -1.54 17.82 6.66
C PHE A 253 -2.87 17.14 6.95
N ALA A 254 -3.56 17.51 8.04
CA ALA A 254 -4.94 17.05 8.29
C ALA A 254 -5.88 17.50 7.15
N GLY A 255 -5.75 18.76 6.71
CA GLY A 255 -6.48 19.29 5.56
C GLY A 255 -6.18 18.51 4.28
N LEU A 256 -4.90 18.22 4.01
CA LEU A 256 -4.49 17.39 2.88
C LEU A 256 -5.16 16.01 2.94
N LEU A 257 -5.05 15.30 4.06
CA LEU A 257 -5.62 13.96 4.23
C LEU A 257 -7.14 13.91 4.02
N VAL A 258 -7.85 14.99 4.36
CA VAL A 258 -9.30 15.14 4.11
C VAL A 258 -9.60 15.38 2.63
N VAL A 259 -8.71 16.04 1.89
CA VAL A 259 -8.88 16.33 0.45
C VAL A 259 -8.50 15.15 -0.44
N LEU A 260 -7.57 14.29 -0.03
CA LEU A 260 -7.07 13.17 -0.84
C LEU A 260 -8.14 12.24 -1.44
N PRO A 261 -9.25 11.87 -0.73
CA PRO A 261 -10.33 11.08 -1.32
C PRO A 261 -11.00 11.71 -2.56
N GLN A 262 -10.90 13.02 -2.74
CA GLN A 262 -11.43 13.72 -3.92
C GLN A 262 -10.51 13.59 -5.14
N LEU A 263 -9.26 13.18 -4.94
CA LEU A 263 -8.24 13.12 -6.00
C LEU A 263 -8.08 11.71 -6.59
N GLY A 264 -8.63 10.68 -5.96
CA GLY A 264 -8.47 9.31 -6.45
C GLY A 264 -9.13 8.22 -5.60
N PRO A 265 -8.76 6.95 -5.85
CA PRO A 265 -9.43 5.76 -5.33
C PRO A 265 -9.10 5.47 -3.86
N VAL A 266 -9.16 6.48 -2.99
CA VAL A 266 -8.98 6.31 -1.53
C VAL A 266 -10.19 6.81 -0.76
N SER A 267 -10.46 6.16 0.36
CA SER A 267 -11.46 6.54 1.35
C SER A 267 -10.87 7.51 2.39
N MET A 268 -11.73 8.03 3.27
CA MET A 268 -11.31 8.86 4.40
C MET A 268 -10.24 8.16 5.26
N PRO A 269 -9.28 8.91 5.82
CA PRO A 269 -8.29 8.36 6.73
C PRO A 269 -8.93 7.71 7.95
N ARG A 270 -8.39 6.55 8.34
CA ARG A 270 -8.80 5.76 9.50
C ARG A 270 -8.00 6.14 10.74
N ALA A 271 -8.40 5.61 11.90
CA ALA A 271 -7.74 5.87 13.18
C ALA A 271 -6.21 5.67 13.17
N PRO A 272 -5.64 4.62 12.54
CA PRO A 272 -4.18 4.45 12.53
C PRO A 272 -3.43 5.58 11.82
N GLU A 273 -4.00 6.18 10.78
CA GLU A 273 -3.38 7.29 10.05
C GLU A 273 -3.41 8.58 10.88
N TRP A 274 -4.51 8.84 11.60
CA TRP A 274 -4.58 9.95 12.55
C TRP A 274 -3.62 9.78 13.72
N LEU A 275 -3.48 8.55 14.24
CA LEU A 275 -2.48 8.23 15.24
C LEU A 275 -1.06 8.38 14.69
N GLY A 276 -0.83 7.97 13.44
CA GLY A 276 0.42 8.17 12.71
C GLY A 276 0.78 9.64 12.58
N LEU A 277 -0.18 10.48 12.21
CA LEU A 277 -0.01 11.94 12.17
C LEU A 277 0.39 12.48 13.55
N ALA A 278 -0.33 12.11 14.60
CA ALA A 278 -0.02 12.54 15.97
C ALA A 278 1.37 12.04 16.43
N ALA A 279 1.71 10.78 16.15
CA ALA A 279 2.99 10.17 16.49
C ALA A 279 4.15 10.84 15.77
N GLY A 280 4.03 11.10 14.46
CA GLY A 280 5.06 11.80 13.69
C GLY A 280 5.28 13.23 14.18
N LEU A 281 4.21 13.95 14.55
CA LEU A 281 4.32 15.28 15.20
C LEU A 281 5.01 15.19 16.57
N GLY A 282 4.68 14.18 17.38
CA GLY A 282 5.28 13.95 18.70
C GLY A 282 6.76 13.59 18.62
N LEU A 283 7.13 12.69 17.71
CA LEU A 283 8.51 12.29 17.43
C LEU A 283 9.34 13.46 16.92
N ALA A 284 8.80 14.30 16.02
CA ALA A 284 9.44 15.54 15.60
C ALA A 284 9.60 16.56 16.74
N ARG A 285 8.62 16.57 17.67
CA ARG A 285 8.68 17.11 19.04
C ARG A 285 9.99 16.77 19.73
N LEU A 286 10.10 15.48 20.04
CA LEU A 286 11.18 14.88 20.81
C LEU A 286 12.53 15.05 20.11
N ALA A 287 12.59 14.79 18.80
CA ALA A 287 13.82 14.89 18.01
C ALA A 287 14.43 16.29 18.10
N ARG A 288 13.64 17.37 18.06
CA ARG A 288 14.16 18.73 18.24
C ARG A 288 14.74 19.02 19.62
N VAL A 289 14.18 18.42 20.66
CA VAL A 289 14.68 18.59 22.03
C VAL A 289 16.00 17.82 22.22
N VAL A 290 16.11 16.65 21.59
CA VAL A 290 17.28 15.77 21.74
C VAL A 290 18.43 16.16 20.80
N SER A 291 18.15 16.65 19.59
CA SER A 291 19.17 16.94 18.55
C SER A 291 20.31 17.86 19.05
N PRO A 292 20.05 18.98 19.76
CA PRO A 292 21.11 19.84 20.28
C PRO A 292 22.06 19.11 21.24
N ARG A 293 21.53 18.18 22.06
CA ARG A 293 22.32 17.41 23.03
C ARG A 293 23.25 16.42 22.36
N ILE A 294 22.79 15.78 21.28
CA ILE A 294 23.60 14.83 20.50
C ILE A 294 24.76 15.56 19.80
N VAL A 295 24.51 16.73 19.21
CA VAL A 295 25.53 17.48 18.49
C VAL A 295 26.69 17.88 19.42
N VAL A 296 26.38 18.32 20.64
CA VAL A 296 27.39 18.71 21.65
C VAL A 296 28.30 17.55 22.05
N LEU A 297 27.77 16.32 22.17
CA LEU A 297 28.58 15.15 22.54
C LEU A 297 29.55 14.71 21.43
N THR A 298 29.21 14.98 20.17
CA THR A 298 30.05 14.59 19.02
C THR A 298 31.08 15.63 18.63
N SER A 299 30.92 16.89 19.07
CA SER A 299 31.93 17.94 18.90
C SER A 299 32.96 17.85 20.03
N ASN A 300 33.69 16.74 20.13
CA ASN A 300 34.85 16.68 21.01
C ASN A 300 36.02 17.36 20.26
N PRO A 301 36.55 18.49 20.74
CA PRO A 301 37.71 19.14 20.15
C PRO A 301 38.94 18.30 20.49
N ARG A 302 39.14 17.19 19.79
CA ARG A 302 40.52 16.73 19.58
C ARG A 302 41.16 17.78 18.69
N SER A 303 41.76 18.77 19.34
CA SER A 303 42.64 19.73 18.71
C SER A 303 43.65 18.94 17.86
N PRO A 304 43.75 19.22 16.55
CA PRO A 304 44.82 18.66 15.72
C PRO A 304 46.22 18.98 16.25
N ASP A 305 46.35 19.96 17.15
CA ASP A 305 47.64 20.50 17.59
C ASP A 305 48.36 19.65 18.66
N SER A 306 47.83 18.48 19.07
CA SER A 306 48.46 17.64 20.09
C SER A 306 49.34 16.50 19.55
N PHE A 307 49.80 16.55 18.29
CA PHE A 307 50.65 15.49 17.71
C PHE A 307 52.11 15.90 17.43
N ASP A 308 52.53 17.12 17.79
CA ASP A 308 53.86 17.65 17.42
C ASP A 308 54.91 17.70 18.55
N GLU A 309 54.71 17.04 19.69
CA GLU A 309 55.81 16.86 20.68
C GLU A 309 56.34 15.43 20.68
N GLU A 310 57.21 15.12 19.72
CA GLU A 310 58.20 14.05 19.83
C GLU A 310 59.27 14.45 20.87
N PRO A 311 59.44 13.70 21.97
CA PRO A 311 60.57 13.92 22.88
C PRO A 311 61.87 13.45 22.21
N ARG A 312 62.84 14.37 22.11
CA ARG A 312 64.23 14.11 21.70
C ARG A 312 65.00 13.31 22.74
#